data_AF-L1JLB3-F1
#
_entry.id   AF-L1JLB3-F1
#
_cell.length_a   1.000
_cell.length_b   1.000
_cell.length_c   1.000
_cell.angle_alpha   90.00
_cell.angle_beta   90.00
_cell.angle_gamma   90.00
#
_symmetry.space_group_name_H-M   'P 1'
#
loop_
_entity.id
_entity.type
_entity.pdbx_description
1 polymer ?
#
loop_
_entity_poly.entity_id
_entity_poly.type
_entity_poly.pdbx_seq_one_letter_code
_entity_poly.pdbx_strand_id
1 'polypeptide(L)'
;MSNMVVSSTAILARRLPTYDNSKKNDSQGKHKHRKQHGTSHPVLLDVVDEERMQGKEWEWEKSGEYGRRAMQCGENLSKTLHFFGISNPLDIIWSHATNSSAKLERALSKGSSVMFLEADVNWGSCGSLKDIAVMAHPPSRTSDLTFQEFCLRVVEHNRVCPHNARVGVKFDFKDPRCIVPCLTFLREL
;
A
#
# COMPACT_ATOMS: atom_id res chain seq x y z
N MET A 1 14.81 -12.01 28.84
CA MET A 1 14.92 -10.69 28.18
C MET A 1 15.13 -10.96 26.70
N SER A 2 14.09 -10.85 25.88
CA SER A 2 14.16 -11.08 24.43
C SER A 2 13.60 -9.86 23.71
N ASN A 3 14.46 -9.18 22.96
CA ASN A 3 14.10 -8.00 22.17
C ASN A 3 13.33 -8.43 20.93
N MET A 4 12.10 -7.92 20.78
CA MET A 4 11.32 -8.04 19.55
C MET A 4 11.65 -6.85 18.65
N VAL A 5 12.23 -7.11 17.47
CA VAL A 5 12.51 -6.10 16.45
C VAL A 5 11.26 -5.95 15.59
N VAL A 6 10.59 -4.79 15.69
CA VAL A 6 9.46 -4.43 14.82
C VAL A 6 10.02 -3.73 13.58
N SER A 7 9.98 -4.40 12.43
CA SER A 7 10.34 -3.82 11.14
C SER A 7 9.09 -3.28 10.45
N SER A 8 8.99 -1.96 10.33
CA SER A 8 7.92 -1.29 9.59
C SER A 8 8.42 -0.97 8.18
N THR A 9 7.92 -1.66 7.17
CA THR A 9 8.18 -1.33 5.76
C THR A 9 6.87 -0.97 5.09
N ALA A 10 6.62 0.32 4.87
CA ALA A 10 5.54 0.80 4.04
C ALA A 10 5.89 0.56 2.55
N ILE A 11 5.09 -0.25 1.86
CA ILE A 11 5.20 -0.43 0.41
C ILE A 11 4.34 0.64 -0.26
N LEU A 12 4.99 1.68 -0.78
CA LEU A 12 4.35 2.69 -1.61
C LEU A 12 4.20 2.12 -3.04
N ALA A 13 3.01 1.65 -3.39
CA ALA A 13 2.71 1.22 -4.75
C ALA A 13 2.69 2.43 -5.69
N ARG A 14 3.69 2.56 -6.57
CA ARG A 14 3.66 3.52 -7.67
C ARG A 14 2.83 2.96 -8.82
N ARG A 15 1.90 3.78 -9.31
CA ARG A 15 1.08 3.53 -10.51
C ARG A 15 2.01 3.49 -11.74
N LEU A 16 2.02 2.37 -12.45
CA LEU A 16 2.72 2.27 -13.75
C LEU A 16 1.96 3.10 -14.82
N PRO A 17 2.67 3.77 -15.74
CA PRO A 17 2.04 4.41 -16.89
C PRO A 17 1.44 3.36 -17.81
N THR A 18 0.20 3.57 -18.24
CA THR A 18 -0.42 2.77 -19.32
C THR A 18 0.23 3.14 -20.65
N TYR A 19 0.80 2.14 -21.34
CA TYR A 19 1.32 2.28 -22.70
C TYR A 19 0.14 2.17 -23.69
N ASP A 20 -0.26 3.29 -24.28
CA ASP A 20 -1.24 3.35 -25.38
C ASP A 20 -0.51 3.21 -26.72
N ASN A 21 -0.84 2.17 -27.45
CA ASN A 21 -0.26 1.84 -28.75
C ASN A 21 -1.33 2.08 -29.82
N SER A 22 -1.65 3.34 -30.09
CA SER A 22 -2.58 3.70 -31.15
C SER A 22 -2.00 4.74 -32.11
N LYS A 23 -1.89 4.29 -33.37
CA LYS A 23 -1.84 5.05 -34.64
C LYS A 23 -0.46 5.44 -35.19
N LYS A 24 0.08 4.51 -35.98
CA LYS A 24 0.83 4.83 -37.21
C LYS A 24 -0.14 4.92 -38.40
N ASN A 25 0.25 5.78 -39.35
CA ASN A 25 -0.25 5.99 -40.72
C ASN A 25 -1.42 6.98 -40.87
N ASP A 26 -1.12 8.18 -41.37
CA ASP A 26 -1.28 8.45 -42.80
C ASP A 26 -0.62 9.76 -43.24
N SER A 27 -0.20 9.76 -44.49
CA SER A 27 0.64 10.76 -45.15
C SER A 27 -0.12 11.51 -46.26
N GLN A 28 0.29 12.77 -46.47
CA GLN A 28 0.15 13.63 -47.67
C GLN A 28 -1.14 14.49 -47.85
N GLY A 29 -0.94 15.81 -48.11
CA GLY A 29 -1.87 16.57 -48.98
C GLY A 29 -2.15 18.09 -48.77
N LYS A 30 -1.16 18.97 -48.97
CA LYS A 30 -1.20 20.31 -49.65
C LYS A 30 -2.22 21.45 -49.31
N HIS A 31 -1.63 22.59 -48.88
CA HIS A 31 -1.75 24.01 -49.32
C HIS A 31 -3.09 24.81 -49.35
N LYS A 32 -3.16 25.96 -48.63
CA LYS A 32 -2.91 27.36 -49.13
C LYS A 32 -3.19 28.49 -48.10
N HIS A 33 -2.24 29.43 -48.05
CA HIS A 33 -2.20 30.86 -47.64
C HIS A 33 -3.33 31.59 -46.89
N ARG A 34 -2.93 32.35 -45.85
CA ARG A 34 -3.11 33.83 -45.75
C ARG A 34 -2.14 34.47 -44.74
N LYS A 35 -1.34 35.45 -45.18
CA LYS A 35 -0.44 36.32 -44.38
C LYS A 35 -1.24 37.36 -43.61
N GLN A 36 -0.76 37.82 -42.43
CA GLN A 36 -0.44 39.23 -42.14
C GLN A 36 0.63 39.34 -41.02
N HIS A 37 1.39 40.44 -41.08
CA HIS A 37 2.67 40.75 -40.43
C HIS A 37 2.55 41.29 -38.99
N GLY A 38 3.64 41.18 -38.21
CA GLY A 38 3.82 41.94 -36.96
C GLY A 38 5.12 41.63 -36.18
N THR A 39 6.26 42.05 -36.73
CA THR A 39 7.53 42.47 -36.07
C THR A 39 8.33 41.56 -35.12
N SER A 40 9.64 41.77 -35.17
CA SER A 40 10.76 40.88 -34.83
C SER A 40 11.45 41.11 -33.47
N HIS A 41 11.87 39.97 -32.88
CA HIS A 41 13.03 39.68 -31.99
C HIS A 41 13.10 40.24 -30.55
N PRO A 42 13.84 39.59 -29.61
CA PRO A 42 14.47 38.27 -29.65
C PRO A 42 14.05 37.31 -28.50
N VAL A 43 14.50 36.08 -28.69
CA VAL A 43 14.46 34.89 -27.83
C VAL A 43 15.01 35.16 -26.42
N LEU A 44 14.26 34.77 -25.40
CA LEU A 44 14.81 34.36 -24.11
C LEU A 44 14.12 33.05 -23.73
N LEU A 45 14.73 31.94 -24.16
CA LEU A 45 14.55 30.65 -23.50
C LEU A 45 15.13 30.84 -22.10
N ASP A 46 14.27 30.87 -21.08
CA ASP A 46 14.73 30.63 -19.73
C ASP A 46 15.27 29.19 -19.70
N VAL A 47 16.59 29.10 -19.82
CA VAL A 47 17.36 27.94 -19.43
C VAL A 47 17.08 27.78 -17.94
N VAL A 48 16.17 26.88 -17.60
CA VAL A 48 16.04 26.43 -16.22
C VAL A 48 17.31 25.62 -15.99
N ASP A 49 18.20 26.16 -15.16
CA ASP A 49 19.50 25.60 -14.82
C ASP A 49 19.43 24.08 -14.61
N GLU A 50 19.92 23.33 -15.61
CA GLU A 50 20.11 21.88 -15.59
C GLU A 50 21.30 21.47 -14.69
N GLU A 51 21.87 22.40 -13.92
CA GLU A 51 23.04 22.16 -13.08
C GLU A 51 22.73 21.91 -11.59
N ARG A 52 21.46 21.73 -11.20
CA ARG A 52 21.09 21.38 -9.81
C ARG A 52 20.79 19.89 -9.58
N MET A 53 21.33 18.98 -10.38
CA MET A 53 21.23 17.53 -10.14
C MET A 53 22.53 16.75 -10.37
N GLN A 54 23.69 17.40 -10.34
CA GLN A 54 24.98 16.70 -10.37
C GLN A 54 25.54 16.60 -8.95
N GLY A 55 25.22 15.49 -8.24
CA GLY A 55 25.90 15.21 -6.97
C GLY A 55 25.23 14.22 -6.01
N LYS A 56 23.99 13.77 -6.23
CA LYS A 56 23.30 12.88 -5.28
C LYS A 56 22.99 11.47 -5.79
N GLU A 57 23.26 11.21 -7.07
CA GLU A 57 22.95 9.93 -7.70
C GLU A 57 23.99 8.83 -7.39
N TRP A 58 25.17 9.19 -6.85
CA TRP A 58 26.31 8.28 -6.70
C TRP A 58 26.55 7.72 -5.29
N GLU A 59 25.85 8.18 -4.25
CA GLU A 59 26.04 7.64 -2.89
C GLU A 59 25.21 6.38 -2.64
N TRP A 60 24.01 6.30 -3.21
CA TRP A 60 23.07 5.19 -2.97
C TRP A 60 23.50 3.88 -3.63
N GLU A 61 24.13 3.96 -4.79
CA GLU A 61 24.66 2.78 -5.48
C GLU A 61 25.95 2.27 -4.83
N LYS A 62 26.81 3.18 -4.35
CA LYS A 62 28.08 2.84 -3.67
C LYS A 62 27.87 2.23 -2.29
N SER A 63 26.79 2.58 -1.59
CA SER A 63 26.51 2.05 -0.26
C SER A 63 26.13 0.57 -0.27
N GLY A 64 25.77 0.00 -1.43
CA GLY A 64 25.21 -1.34 -1.56
C GLY A 64 23.87 -1.52 -0.84
N GLU A 65 23.27 -0.42 -0.37
CA GLU A 65 22.04 -0.44 0.40
C GLU A 65 20.86 -0.94 -0.43
N TYR A 66 20.78 -0.55 -1.71
CA TYR A 66 19.77 -1.07 -2.63
C TYR A 66 19.87 -2.59 -2.79
N GLY A 67 21.08 -3.13 -2.95
CA GLY A 67 21.32 -4.57 -3.02
C GLY A 67 20.91 -5.31 -1.75
N ARG A 68 21.27 -4.77 -0.57
CA ARG A 68 20.85 -5.34 0.73
C ARG A 68 19.33 -5.29 0.92
N ARG A 69 18.67 -4.22 0.50
CA ARG A 69 17.21 -4.05 0.60
C ARG A 69 16.45 -4.95 -0.38
N ALA A 70 16.94 -5.11 -1.61
CA ALA A 70 16.38 -6.03 -2.60
C ALA A 70 16.50 -7.50 -2.16
N MET A 71 17.66 -7.88 -1.58
CA MET A 71 17.85 -9.20 -0.97
C MET A 71 16.89 -9.42 0.21
N GLN A 72 16.71 -8.42 1.07
CA GLN A 72 15.73 -8.49 2.17
C GLN A 72 14.29 -8.67 1.67
N CYS A 73 13.91 -8.02 0.57
CA CYS A 73 12.60 -8.22 -0.08
C CYS A 73 12.43 -9.66 -0.59
N GLY A 74 13.45 -10.22 -1.25
CA GLY A 74 13.44 -11.62 -1.72
C GLY A 74 13.37 -12.64 -0.58
N GLU A 75 14.09 -12.42 0.52
CA GLU A 75 14.00 -13.25 1.72
C GLU A 75 12.63 -13.18 2.39
N ASN A 76 12.05 -11.98 2.49
CA ASN A 76 10.73 -11.80 3.11
C ASN A 76 9.64 -12.50 2.30
N LEU A 77 9.69 -12.40 0.97
CA LEU A 77 8.78 -13.14 0.11
C LEU A 77 8.95 -14.65 0.31
N SER A 78 10.19 -15.15 0.30
CA SER A 78 10.47 -16.58 0.48
C SER A 78 9.94 -17.10 1.82
N LYS A 79 10.08 -16.32 2.91
CA LYS A 79 9.53 -16.65 4.23
C LYS A 79 8.01 -16.69 4.22
N THR A 80 7.34 -15.75 3.56
CA THR A 80 5.87 -15.74 3.43
C THR A 80 5.37 -16.96 2.64
N LEU A 81 5.98 -17.26 1.49
CA LEU A 81 5.63 -18.42 0.68
C LEU A 81 5.78 -19.72 1.49
N HIS A 82 6.91 -19.88 2.18
CA HIS A 82 7.15 -21.02 3.06
C HIS A 82 6.16 -21.09 4.23
N PHE A 83 5.83 -19.96 4.86
CA PHE A 83 4.90 -19.89 5.99
C PHE A 83 3.52 -20.44 5.61
N PHE A 84 3.01 -20.09 4.43
CA PHE A 84 1.71 -20.53 3.92
C PHE A 84 1.77 -21.82 3.11
N GLY A 85 2.96 -22.38 2.87
CA GLY A 85 3.14 -23.59 2.06
C GLY A 85 2.76 -23.41 0.59
N ILE A 86 2.92 -22.20 0.05
CA ILE A 86 2.66 -21.88 -1.36
C ILE A 86 3.96 -21.66 -2.12
N SER A 87 3.96 -21.86 -3.42
CA SER A 87 5.14 -21.70 -4.28
C SER A 87 5.10 -20.42 -5.13
N ASN A 88 3.92 -19.84 -5.33
CA ASN A 88 3.73 -18.63 -6.13
C ASN A 88 3.09 -17.51 -5.29
N PRO A 89 3.62 -16.28 -5.28
CA PRO A 89 2.97 -15.14 -4.61
C PRO A 89 1.54 -14.85 -5.09
N LEU A 90 1.21 -15.24 -6.33
CA LEU A 90 -0.14 -15.10 -6.86
C LEU A 90 -1.16 -16.02 -6.18
N ASP A 91 -0.70 -17.04 -5.46
CA ASP A 91 -1.56 -17.96 -4.71
C ASP A 91 -1.95 -17.40 -3.33
N ILE A 92 -1.48 -16.20 -2.96
CA ILE A 92 -1.89 -15.56 -1.71
C ILE A 92 -3.36 -15.17 -1.79
N ILE A 93 -4.16 -15.71 -0.86
CA ILE A 93 -5.60 -15.44 -0.78
C ILE A 93 -5.86 -14.30 0.20
N TRP A 94 -6.49 -13.24 -0.31
CA TRP A 94 -6.82 -12.03 0.45
C TRP A 94 -8.32 -11.95 0.76
N SER A 95 -8.66 -11.60 1.99
CA SER A 95 -9.96 -10.99 2.29
C SER A 95 -9.81 -9.48 2.18
N HIS A 96 -10.25 -8.92 1.06
CA HIS A 96 -10.22 -7.48 0.79
C HIS A 96 -11.30 -6.74 1.58
N ALA A 97 -11.06 -5.50 2.01
CA ALA A 97 -12.01 -4.62 2.70
C ALA A 97 -12.75 -5.35 3.83
N THR A 98 -12.01 -5.94 4.76
CA THR A 98 -12.52 -6.73 5.90
C THR A 98 -12.99 -5.80 7.01
N ASN A 99 -13.97 -4.95 6.69
CA ASN A 99 -14.33 -3.78 7.49
C ASN A 99 -15.52 -3.98 8.43
N SER A 100 -16.02 -5.21 8.58
CA SER A 100 -17.17 -5.49 9.45
C SER A 100 -16.98 -6.76 10.26
N SER A 101 -17.67 -6.84 11.40
CA SER A 101 -17.62 -8.01 12.30
C SER A 101 -17.92 -9.29 11.53
N ALA A 102 -19.02 -9.28 10.76
CA ALA A 102 -19.46 -10.44 10.00
C ALA A 102 -18.45 -10.89 8.93
N LYS A 103 -17.72 -9.96 8.32
CA LYS A 103 -16.71 -10.30 7.30
C LYS A 103 -15.43 -10.83 7.93
N LEU A 104 -15.01 -10.24 9.06
CA LEU A 104 -13.90 -10.75 9.85
C LEU A 104 -14.18 -12.18 10.34
N GLU A 105 -15.38 -12.43 10.89
CA GLU A 105 -15.79 -13.77 11.33
C GLU A 105 -15.74 -14.81 10.21
N ARG A 106 -16.21 -14.46 9.00
CA ARG A 106 -16.11 -15.36 7.84
C ARG A 106 -14.65 -15.63 7.46
N ALA A 107 -13.81 -14.60 7.45
CA ALA A 107 -12.40 -14.74 7.08
C ALA A 107 -11.62 -15.60 8.09
N LEU A 108 -11.95 -15.51 9.37
CA LEU A 108 -11.35 -16.29 10.47
C LEU A 108 -12.02 -17.65 10.72
N SER A 109 -13.11 -17.96 10.01
CA SER A 109 -13.86 -19.19 10.23
C SER A 109 -13.03 -20.45 9.96
N LYS A 110 -13.32 -21.53 10.70
CA LYS A 110 -12.66 -22.82 10.51
C LYS A 110 -12.85 -23.31 9.07
N GLY A 111 -11.75 -23.63 8.40
CA GLY A 111 -11.74 -24.07 7.00
C GLY A 111 -11.64 -22.93 5.98
N SER A 112 -11.57 -21.68 6.42
CA SER A 112 -11.20 -20.55 5.56
C SER A 112 -9.79 -20.76 4.99
N SER A 113 -9.61 -20.42 3.71
CA SER A 113 -8.31 -20.41 3.01
C SER A 113 -7.65 -19.03 2.98
N VAL A 114 -8.26 -18.02 3.63
CA VAL A 114 -7.73 -16.67 3.68
C VAL A 114 -6.37 -16.66 4.38
N MET A 115 -5.38 -16.03 3.75
CA MET A 115 -4.02 -15.89 4.27
C MET A 115 -3.74 -14.48 4.79
N PHE A 116 -4.33 -13.46 4.15
CA PHE A 116 -4.20 -12.08 4.58
C PHE A 116 -5.54 -11.37 4.64
N LEU A 117 -5.71 -10.54 5.66
CA LEU A 117 -6.78 -9.57 5.77
C LEU A 117 -6.27 -8.21 5.30
N GLU A 118 -7.02 -7.57 4.42
CA GLU A 118 -6.87 -6.15 4.16
C GLU A 118 -8.07 -5.43 4.77
N ALA A 119 -7.80 -4.37 5.55
CA ALA A 119 -8.84 -3.64 6.27
C ALA A 119 -8.54 -2.13 6.27
N ASP A 120 -9.57 -1.35 5.99
CA ASP A 120 -9.52 0.10 5.95
C ASP A 120 -9.68 0.67 7.36
N VAL A 121 -8.79 1.57 7.76
CA VAL A 121 -8.83 2.21 9.09
C VAL A 121 -9.21 3.67 8.94
N ASN A 122 -10.31 4.08 9.58
CA ASN A 122 -10.82 5.44 9.50
C ASN A 122 -11.20 5.98 10.88
N TRP A 123 -11.23 7.31 11.02
CA TRP A 123 -11.61 7.98 12.26
C TRP A 123 -13.12 8.23 12.26
N GLY A 124 -13.83 7.58 13.19
CA GLY A 124 -15.26 7.42 13.10
C GLY A 124 -15.92 6.98 14.39
N SER A 125 -17.03 6.24 14.25
CA SER A 125 -17.82 5.77 15.39
C SER A 125 -18.26 4.31 15.26
N CYS A 126 -18.41 3.65 16.41
CA CYS A 126 -18.93 2.29 16.53
C CYS A 126 -19.95 2.27 17.68
N GLY A 127 -21.24 2.14 17.34
CA GLY A 127 -22.33 2.30 18.31
C GLY A 127 -22.30 3.67 18.99
N SER A 128 -22.21 3.66 20.32
CA SER A 128 -22.12 4.87 21.16
C SER A 128 -20.71 5.49 21.18
N LEU A 129 -19.66 4.73 20.83
CA LEU A 129 -18.29 5.24 20.80
C LEU A 129 -18.10 6.17 19.61
N LYS A 130 -17.64 7.39 19.85
CA LYS A 130 -17.35 8.42 18.84
C LYS A 130 -15.87 8.77 18.84
N ASP A 131 -15.40 9.32 17.73
CA ASP A 131 -14.03 9.79 17.54
C ASP A 131 -12.97 8.75 17.94
N ILE A 132 -13.09 7.56 17.33
CA ILE A 132 -12.15 6.45 17.51
C ILE A 132 -11.75 5.85 16.16
N ALA A 133 -10.67 5.07 16.14
CA ALA A 133 -10.30 4.28 14.97
C ALA A 133 -11.25 3.08 14.80
N VAL A 134 -11.87 3.01 13.62
CA VAL A 134 -12.82 1.96 13.24
C VAL A 134 -12.43 1.34 11.90
N MET A 135 -12.90 0.12 11.66
CA MET A 135 -12.72 -0.53 10.37
C MET A 135 -13.76 0.03 9.38
N ALA A 136 -13.39 0.94 8.48
CA ALA A 136 -14.34 1.56 7.55
C ALA A 136 -13.66 2.14 6.31
N HIS A 137 -14.24 1.88 5.12
CA HIS A 137 -13.84 2.52 3.87
C HIS A 137 -14.69 3.78 3.62
N PRO A 138 -14.10 4.91 3.16
CA PRO A 138 -14.84 6.08 2.73
C PRO A 138 -15.95 5.77 1.68
N PRO A 139 -17.09 6.48 1.71
CA PRO A 139 -17.41 7.62 2.56
C PRO A 139 -17.88 7.22 3.97
N SER A 140 -17.96 5.93 4.30
CA SER A 140 -18.40 5.49 5.62
C SER A 140 -17.40 5.91 6.70
N ARG A 141 -17.94 6.45 7.79
CA ARG A 141 -17.22 6.74 9.05
C ARG A 141 -17.85 6.01 10.24
N THR A 142 -18.76 5.09 9.96
CA THR A 142 -19.43 4.27 10.97
C THR A 142 -19.14 2.81 10.69
N SER A 143 -18.83 2.04 11.73
CA SER A 143 -18.58 0.60 11.64
C SER A 143 -19.24 -0.13 12.79
N ASP A 144 -19.46 -1.43 12.62
CA ASP A 144 -19.77 -2.36 13.71
C ASP A 144 -18.50 -2.95 14.36
N LEU A 145 -17.31 -2.52 13.91
CA LEU A 145 -16.03 -3.07 14.32
C LEU A 145 -14.99 -1.97 14.56
N THR A 146 -14.49 -1.88 15.79
CA THR A 146 -13.39 -0.98 16.14
C THR A 146 -12.05 -1.56 15.70
N PHE A 147 -11.02 -0.72 15.57
CA PHE A 147 -9.65 -1.18 15.28
C PHE A 147 -9.11 -2.12 16.36
N GLN A 148 -9.34 -1.79 17.63
CA GLN A 148 -8.91 -2.61 18.76
C GLN A 148 -9.58 -3.99 18.75
N GLU A 149 -10.90 -4.04 18.55
CA GLU A 149 -11.65 -5.30 18.48
C GLU A 149 -11.19 -6.16 17.31
N PHE A 150 -10.98 -5.58 16.13
CA PHE A 150 -10.41 -6.27 14.97
C PHE A 150 -9.07 -6.94 15.33
N CYS A 151 -8.14 -6.18 15.92
CA CYS A 151 -6.80 -6.68 16.24
C CYS A 151 -6.84 -7.80 17.29
N LEU A 152 -7.62 -7.62 18.36
CA LEU A 152 -7.73 -8.63 19.42
C LEU A 152 -8.29 -9.95 18.90
N ARG A 153 -9.31 -9.91 18.03
CA ARG A 153 -9.86 -11.12 17.39
C ARG A 153 -8.86 -11.81 16.49
N VAL A 154 -8.07 -11.06 15.71
CA VAL A 154 -7.01 -11.64 14.86
C VAL A 154 -5.90 -12.27 15.70
N VAL A 155 -5.46 -11.59 16.76
CA VAL A 155 -4.44 -12.11 17.69
C VAL A 155 -4.93 -13.40 18.34
N GLU A 156 -6.16 -13.40 18.85
CA GLU A 156 -6.75 -14.58 19.48
C GLU A 156 -6.84 -15.75 18.50
N HIS A 157 -7.37 -15.52 17.30
CA HIS A 157 -7.40 -16.51 16.23
C HIS A 157 -6.01 -17.09 15.95
N ASN A 158 -5.01 -16.23 15.75
CA ASN A 158 -3.64 -16.65 15.43
C ASN A 158 -2.95 -17.41 16.58
N ARG A 159 -3.34 -17.18 17.84
CA ARG A 159 -2.83 -17.90 19.01
C ARG A 159 -3.33 -19.33 19.07
N VAL A 160 -4.60 -19.56 18.74
CA VAL A 160 -5.26 -20.87 18.94
C VAL A 160 -5.32 -21.72 17.67
N CYS A 161 -5.23 -21.13 16.48
CA CYS A 161 -5.29 -21.89 15.24
C CYS A 161 -3.94 -22.56 14.88
N PRO A 162 -3.96 -23.64 14.09
CA PRO A 162 -2.76 -24.22 13.50
C PRO A 162 -1.97 -23.19 12.69
N HIS A 163 -0.65 -23.38 12.59
CA HIS A 163 0.26 -22.45 11.93
C HIS A 163 -0.19 -22.04 10.51
N ASN A 164 -0.67 -22.99 9.70
CA ASN A 164 -1.12 -22.77 8.33
C ASN A 164 -2.51 -22.13 8.21
N ALA A 165 -3.22 -21.93 9.32
CA ALA A 165 -4.53 -21.25 9.37
C ALA A 165 -4.43 -19.83 9.96
N ARG A 166 -3.22 -19.39 10.33
CA ARG A 166 -2.96 -18.02 10.79
C ARG A 166 -3.10 -17.05 9.64
N VAL A 167 -3.52 -15.83 9.94
CA VAL A 167 -3.67 -14.76 8.96
C VAL A 167 -2.71 -13.60 9.22
N GLY A 168 -2.16 -13.03 8.16
CA GLY A 168 -1.52 -11.72 8.18
C GLY A 168 -2.54 -10.59 8.04
N VAL A 169 -2.12 -9.36 8.31
CA VAL A 169 -2.97 -8.17 8.18
C VAL A 169 -2.24 -7.05 7.45
N LYS A 170 -2.93 -6.38 6.54
CA LYS A 170 -2.55 -5.09 5.96
C LYS A 170 -3.59 -4.04 6.35
N PHE A 171 -3.16 -3.02 7.09
CA PHE A 171 -4.02 -1.87 7.40
C PHE A 171 -3.88 -0.79 6.33
N ASP A 172 -5.01 -0.38 5.75
CA ASP A 172 -5.12 0.72 4.81
C ASP A 172 -5.68 1.96 5.53
N PHE A 173 -4.79 2.81 6.06
CA PHE A 173 -5.18 4.00 6.81
C PHE A 173 -5.79 5.07 5.87
N LYS A 174 -7.07 5.35 6.07
CA LYS A 174 -7.84 6.35 5.32
C LYS A 174 -7.89 7.71 6.00
N ASP A 175 -7.56 7.76 7.28
CA ASP A 175 -7.49 9.00 8.05
C ASP A 175 -6.19 9.04 8.88
N PRO A 176 -5.36 10.09 8.76
CA PRO A 176 -4.10 10.20 9.48
C PRO A 176 -4.27 10.27 11.01
N ARG A 177 -5.44 10.67 11.53
CA ARG A 177 -5.71 10.70 12.97
C ARG A 177 -5.64 9.32 13.61
N CYS A 178 -5.84 8.26 12.83
CA CYS A 178 -5.75 6.88 13.31
C CYS A 178 -4.31 6.42 13.53
N ILE A 179 -3.31 7.00 12.86
CA ILE A 179 -1.95 6.44 12.79
C ILE A 179 -1.33 6.28 14.17
N VAL A 180 -1.21 7.37 14.92
CA VAL A 180 -0.59 7.35 16.26
C VAL A 180 -1.32 6.42 17.22
N PRO A 181 -2.66 6.56 17.46
CA PRO A 181 -3.34 5.68 18.41
C PRO A 181 -3.30 4.20 18.00
N CYS A 182 -3.44 3.88 16.71
CA CYS A 182 -3.35 2.50 16.24
C CYS A 182 -1.96 1.91 16.42
N LEU A 183 -0.89 2.64 16.08
CA LEU A 183 0.48 2.14 16.25
C LEU A 183 0.88 2.03 17.72
N THR A 184 0.40 2.94 18.58
CA THR A 184 0.57 2.82 20.04
C THR A 184 -0.11 1.56 20.55
N PHE A 185 -1.36 1.31 20.15
CA PHE A 185 -2.07 0.09 20.56
C PHE A 185 -1.39 -1.18 20.07
N LEU A 186 -0.97 -1.24 18.80
CA LEU A 186 -0.28 -2.40 18.23
C LEU A 186 1.04 -2.74 18.91
N ARG A 187 1.71 -1.76 19.54
CA ARG A 187 2.96 -1.98 20.28
C ARG A 187 2.74 -2.76 21.58
N GLU A 188 1.55 -2.67 22.15
CA GLU A 188 1.20 -3.28 23.44
C GLU A 188 0.57 -4.67 23.30
N LEU A 189 0.34 -5.15 22.07
CA LEU A 189 -0.23 -6.47 21.75
C LEU A 189 0.81 -7.61 21.76
#